data_AF-A0AAY5K848-F1
#
_entry.id   AF-A0AAY5K848-F1
#
_cell.length_a   1.000
_cell.length_b   1.000
_cell.length_c   1.000
_cell.angle_alpha   90.00
_cell.angle_beta   90.00
_cell.angle_gamma   90.00
#
_symmetry.space_group_name_H-M   'P 1'
#
loop_
_entity.id
_entity.type
_entity.pdbx_description
1 polymer ?
#
loop_
_entity_poly.entity_id
_entity_poly.type
_entity_poly.pdbx_seq_one_letter_code
_entity_poly.pdbx_strand_id
1 'polypeptide(L)'
;MENSVLWIFLTATCVIKGLGGQSVQMEAVQSGYVGSKVDLPCLFINSMPPVKISQVTWQKVINGTKQNVAIANPSLGVSVATPFKDRVNFKNPAVRRRTPSLQDTTLTLASLKLSDEARYICEYTTFPAGNRESMVNLTVYARPLTRMSLSTPTLVARPTNLKTPVATCLSANGKPPGTIRWDTRVRGETTTQEILNPDGTITVRSDFILVPSRSTHLETLTCITSYNDETNAESVTLDIQYEPEVSVEGFDGNWYLDRQNVQLACLADANPPASLFQWRSVMVIPCIDTRSKGHRNKVLFVHHNRFINYYAQRLL
;
A
#
# COMPACT_ATOMS: atom_id res chain seq x y z
N MET A 1 -19.28 -84.44 -1.03
CA MET A 1 -18.12 -83.83 -1.70
C MET A 1 -18.67 -83.06 -2.86
N GLU A 2 -18.87 -81.76 -2.66
CA GLU A 2 -19.58 -80.86 -3.57
C GLU A 2 -18.54 -79.95 -4.21
N ASN A 3 -18.32 -80.10 -5.52
CA ASN A 3 -17.29 -79.36 -6.26
C ASN A 3 -17.91 -78.09 -6.87
N SER A 4 -17.64 -76.94 -6.24
CA SER A 4 -17.99 -75.63 -6.79
C SER A 4 -16.95 -75.20 -7.83
N VAL A 5 -17.35 -75.09 -9.10
CA VAL A 5 -16.53 -74.57 -10.20
C VAL A 5 -16.71 -73.06 -10.28
N LEU A 6 -15.65 -72.31 -9.94
CA LEU A 6 -15.62 -70.86 -10.01
C LEU A 6 -15.23 -70.41 -11.42
N TRP A 7 -16.15 -69.81 -12.18
CA TRP A 7 -15.87 -69.20 -13.48
C TRP A 7 -15.30 -67.79 -13.30
N ILE A 8 -14.04 -67.59 -13.68
CA ILE A 8 -13.40 -66.27 -13.70
C ILE A 8 -13.70 -65.62 -15.05
N PHE A 9 -14.59 -64.61 -15.05
CA PHE A 9 -14.80 -63.73 -16.19
C PHE A 9 -13.67 -62.68 -16.24
N LEU A 10 -12.76 -62.81 -17.21
CA LEU A 10 -11.78 -61.79 -17.55
C LEU A 10 -12.49 -60.65 -18.33
N THR A 11 -12.81 -59.57 -17.64
CA THR A 11 -13.24 -58.32 -18.28
C THR A 11 -12.02 -57.58 -18.84
N ALA A 12 -11.82 -57.71 -20.15
CA ALA A 12 -10.83 -56.91 -20.86
C ALA A 12 -11.30 -55.44 -20.88
N THR A 13 -10.78 -54.64 -19.94
CA THR A 13 -10.94 -53.18 -19.96
C THR A 13 -10.10 -52.62 -21.09
N CYS A 14 -10.75 -52.32 -22.20
CA CYS A 14 -10.15 -51.55 -23.29
C CYS A 14 -9.86 -50.13 -22.78
N VAL A 15 -8.61 -49.88 -22.39
CA VAL A 15 -8.11 -48.54 -22.12
C VAL A 15 -8.03 -47.83 -23.48
N ILE A 16 -9.08 -47.09 -23.83
CA ILE A 16 -9.06 -46.17 -24.96
C ILE A 16 -8.06 -45.07 -24.60
N LYS A 17 -6.79 -45.25 -24.99
CA LYS A 17 -5.86 -44.14 -25.09
C LYS A 17 -6.46 -43.21 -26.13
N GLY A 18 -7.01 -42.08 -25.69
CA GLY A 18 -7.51 -41.05 -26.59
C GLY A 18 -6.43 -40.75 -27.62
N LEU A 19 -6.74 -40.93 -28.91
CA LEU A 19 -5.89 -40.45 -29.99
C LEU A 19 -5.75 -38.94 -29.79
N GLY A 20 -4.57 -38.48 -29.37
CA GLY A 20 -4.27 -37.07 -29.20
C GLY A 20 -4.35 -36.37 -30.55
N GLY A 21 -5.48 -35.71 -30.82
CA GLY A 21 -5.65 -34.87 -32.01
C GLY A 21 -4.74 -33.64 -31.98
N GLN A 22 -4.58 -33.01 -33.15
CA GLN A 22 -3.94 -31.70 -33.30
C GLN A 22 -4.58 -30.67 -32.36
N SER A 23 -3.76 -29.98 -31.58
CA SER A 23 -4.26 -28.99 -30.63
C SER A 23 -3.25 -27.87 -30.39
N VAL A 24 -3.76 -26.78 -29.82
CA VAL A 24 -2.96 -25.63 -29.38
C VAL A 24 -2.85 -25.71 -27.87
N GLN A 25 -1.64 -25.90 -27.37
CA GLN A 25 -1.34 -25.95 -25.95
C GLN A 25 -1.04 -24.55 -25.42
N MET A 26 -1.81 -24.14 -24.42
CA MET A 26 -1.67 -22.88 -23.70
C MET A 26 -2.01 -23.10 -22.22
N GLU A 27 -1.51 -22.22 -21.37
CA GLU A 27 -1.96 -22.13 -19.98
C GLU A 27 -3.32 -21.42 -19.92
N ALA A 28 -4.22 -21.87 -19.03
CA ALA A 28 -5.56 -21.28 -18.93
C ALA A 28 -5.55 -19.88 -18.32
N VAL A 29 -4.60 -19.61 -17.41
CA VAL A 29 -4.47 -18.35 -16.67
C VAL A 29 -3.00 -17.97 -16.59
N GLN A 30 -2.72 -16.71 -16.88
CA GLN A 30 -1.42 -16.10 -16.67
C GLN A 30 -1.61 -14.83 -15.84
N SER A 31 -0.63 -14.48 -15.02
CA SER A 31 -0.65 -13.21 -14.30
C SER A 31 0.67 -12.47 -14.36
N GLY A 32 0.61 -11.16 -14.09
CA GLY A 32 1.77 -10.29 -14.01
C GLY A 32 1.44 -8.98 -13.29
N TYR A 33 2.48 -8.26 -12.90
CA TYR A 33 2.34 -6.95 -12.25
C TYR A 33 2.41 -5.83 -13.28
N VAL A 34 1.75 -4.69 -13.02
CA VAL A 34 1.90 -3.48 -13.83
C VAL A 34 3.39 -3.15 -14.00
N GLY A 35 3.81 -2.85 -15.22
CA GLY A 35 5.18 -2.56 -15.59
C GLY A 35 6.06 -3.79 -15.82
N SER A 36 5.65 -4.99 -15.40
CA SER A 36 6.43 -6.21 -15.62
C SER A 36 6.30 -6.74 -17.05
N LYS A 37 7.13 -7.74 -17.37
CA LYS A 37 7.01 -8.56 -18.59
C LYS A 37 6.31 -9.87 -18.26
N VAL A 38 5.56 -10.41 -19.21
CA VAL A 38 4.92 -11.72 -19.11
C VAL A 38 5.03 -12.46 -20.44
N ASP A 39 5.23 -13.78 -20.36
CA ASP A 39 5.17 -14.64 -21.52
C ASP A 39 3.79 -15.31 -21.57
N LEU A 40 3.20 -15.38 -22.76
CA LEU A 40 1.95 -16.06 -23.07
C LEU A 40 2.29 -17.26 -23.97
N PRO A 41 2.50 -18.45 -23.39
CA PRO A 41 2.88 -19.64 -24.14
C PRO A 41 1.83 -20.03 -25.17
N CYS A 42 2.27 -20.37 -26.38
CA CYS A 42 1.38 -20.92 -27.41
C CYS A 42 2.12 -21.89 -28.33
N LEU A 43 1.82 -23.18 -28.14
CA LEU A 43 2.50 -24.28 -28.82
C LEU A 43 1.52 -25.07 -29.66
N PHE A 44 1.87 -25.35 -30.92
CA PHE A 44 1.12 -26.28 -31.75
C PHE A 44 1.64 -27.70 -31.57
N ILE A 45 0.80 -28.60 -31.04
CA ILE A 45 1.17 -29.98 -30.72
C ILE A 45 0.42 -30.98 -31.58
N ASN A 46 0.96 -32.20 -31.68
CA ASN A 46 0.38 -33.34 -32.38
C ASN A 46 0.11 -33.07 -33.87
N SER A 47 1.15 -32.72 -34.64
CA SER A 47 1.06 -32.45 -36.09
C SER A 47 0.84 -33.72 -36.94
N MET A 48 0.09 -34.70 -36.45
CA MET A 48 -0.25 -35.95 -37.15
C MET A 48 -1.75 -35.95 -37.49
N PRO A 49 -2.16 -36.11 -38.76
CA PRO A 49 -1.31 -36.15 -39.95
C PRO A 49 -0.55 -34.82 -40.16
N PRO A 50 0.56 -34.82 -40.93
CA PRO A 50 1.34 -33.60 -41.20
C PRO A 50 0.48 -32.48 -41.74
N VAL A 51 0.54 -31.32 -41.10
CA VAL A 51 -0.15 -30.10 -41.53
C VAL A 51 0.83 -28.98 -41.78
N LYS A 52 0.50 -28.12 -42.75
CA LYS A 52 1.24 -26.89 -42.97
C LYS A 52 0.55 -25.77 -42.20
N ILE A 53 1.31 -25.09 -41.34
CA ILE A 53 0.85 -23.87 -40.68
C ILE A 53 0.94 -22.74 -41.69
N SER A 54 -0.21 -22.18 -42.05
CA SER A 54 -0.32 -21.06 -43.00
C SER A 54 -0.16 -19.72 -42.31
N GLN A 55 -0.67 -19.59 -41.08
CA GLN A 55 -0.60 -18.37 -40.29
C GLN A 55 -0.83 -18.68 -38.80
N VAL A 56 -0.25 -17.85 -37.94
CA VAL A 56 -0.61 -17.76 -36.53
C VAL A 56 -1.09 -16.36 -36.22
N THR A 57 -2.25 -16.26 -35.57
CA THR A 57 -2.91 -15.00 -35.23
C THR A 57 -3.11 -14.94 -33.73
N TRP A 58 -2.54 -13.94 -33.08
CA TRP A 58 -2.83 -13.58 -31.70
C TRP A 58 -3.88 -12.49 -31.66
N GLN A 59 -4.89 -12.69 -30.82
CA GLN A 59 -6.01 -11.77 -30.68
C GLN A 59 -6.30 -11.50 -29.21
N LYS A 60 -6.80 -10.31 -28.92
CA LYS A 60 -7.28 -9.89 -27.61
C LYS A 60 -8.78 -9.70 -27.67
N VAL A 61 -9.51 -10.26 -26.72
CA VAL A 61 -10.97 -10.10 -26.61
C VAL A 61 -11.27 -8.86 -25.78
N ILE A 62 -11.96 -7.90 -26.37
CA ILE A 62 -12.41 -6.66 -25.70
C ILE A 62 -13.92 -6.55 -25.91
N ASN A 63 -14.70 -6.57 -24.83
CA ASN A 63 -16.17 -6.46 -24.87
C ASN A 63 -16.83 -7.43 -25.88
N GLY A 64 -16.31 -8.66 -25.97
CA GLY A 64 -16.80 -9.68 -26.91
C GLY A 64 -16.26 -9.58 -28.35
N THR A 65 -15.55 -8.50 -28.70
CA THR A 65 -14.91 -8.33 -30.02
C THR A 65 -13.46 -8.82 -30.01
N LYS A 66 -13.01 -9.45 -31.11
CA LYS A 66 -11.62 -9.91 -31.27
C LYS A 66 -10.80 -8.80 -31.95
N GLN A 67 -9.79 -8.26 -31.27
CA GLN A 67 -8.80 -7.32 -31.81
C GLN A 67 -7.49 -8.06 -32.09
N ASN A 68 -6.90 -7.88 -33.28
CA ASN A 68 -5.61 -8.49 -33.59
C ASN A 68 -4.48 -7.84 -32.78
N VAL A 69 -3.56 -8.68 -32.29
CA VAL A 69 -2.38 -8.29 -31.49
C VAL A 69 -1.12 -8.48 -32.31
N ALA A 70 -0.87 -9.71 -32.76
CA ALA A 70 0.30 -10.06 -33.56
C ALA A 70 -0.03 -11.19 -34.53
N ILE A 71 0.61 -11.18 -35.69
CA ILE A 71 0.43 -12.18 -36.75
C ILE A 71 1.81 -12.66 -37.18
N ALA A 72 1.98 -13.97 -37.31
CA ALA A 72 3.14 -14.59 -37.90
C ALA A 72 2.72 -15.39 -39.14
N ASN A 73 3.27 -15.03 -40.29
CA ASN A 73 3.02 -15.71 -41.56
C ASN A 73 4.36 -16.20 -42.14
N PRO A 74 4.49 -17.47 -42.57
CA PRO A 74 5.73 -17.99 -43.10
C PRO A 74 6.28 -17.26 -44.33
N SER A 75 5.41 -16.62 -45.12
CA SER A 75 5.76 -15.93 -46.37
C SER A 75 5.85 -14.42 -46.22
N LEU A 76 5.01 -13.83 -45.36
CA LEU A 76 4.91 -12.37 -45.18
C LEU A 76 5.65 -11.87 -43.94
N GLY A 77 6.15 -12.77 -43.08
CA GLY A 77 6.85 -12.43 -41.86
C GLY A 77 5.91 -12.10 -40.70
N VAL A 78 6.40 -11.24 -39.79
CA VAL A 78 5.71 -10.87 -38.55
C VAL A 78 5.11 -9.48 -38.66
N SER A 79 3.86 -9.34 -38.21
CA SER A 79 3.18 -8.05 -38.04
C SER A 79 2.64 -7.92 -36.62
N VAL A 80 2.86 -6.77 -35.98
CA VAL A 80 2.31 -6.47 -34.64
C VAL A 80 1.43 -5.23 -34.77
N ALA A 81 0.17 -5.35 -34.34
CA ALA A 81 -0.82 -4.28 -34.45
C ALA A 81 -0.58 -3.18 -33.39
N THR A 82 -0.98 -1.95 -33.70
CA THR A 82 -1.04 -0.87 -32.70
C THR A 82 -2.21 -1.10 -31.73
N PRO A 83 -2.04 -0.88 -30.41
CA PRO A 83 -0.94 -0.22 -29.71
C PRO A 83 0.17 -1.16 -29.18
N PHE A 84 0.28 -2.40 -29.67
CA PHE A 84 1.18 -3.42 -29.13
C PHE A 84 2.59 -3.42 -29.73
N LYS A 85 2.82 -2.66 -30.81
CA LYS A 85 4.04 -2.66 -31.64
C LYS A 85 5.35 -2.62 -30.85
N ASP A 86 5.42 -1.82 -29.80
CA ASP A 86 6.65 -1.61 -29.02
C ASP A 86 6.76 -2.51 -27.78
N ARG A 87 5.70 -3.26 -27.46
CA ARG A 87 5.60 -4.06 -26.23
C ARG A 87 5.47 -5.55 -26.46
N VAL A 88 5.09 -5.97 -27.66
CA VAL A 88 4.85 -7.38 -28.00
C VAL A 88 5.93 -7.89 -28.94
N ASN A 89 6.48 -9.06 -28.60
CA ASN A 89 7.40 -9.78 -29.45
C ASN A 89 7.13 -11.29 -29.38
N PHE A 90 7.45 -12.03 -30.44
CA PHE A 90 7.57 -13.48 -30.38
C PHE A 90 8.85 -13.86 -29.65
N LYS A 91 8.72 -14.68 -28.60
CA LYS A 91 9.83 -15.12 -27.77
C LYS A 91 10.83 -15.97 -28.56
N ASN A 92 10.33 -16.87 -29.40
CA ASN A 92 11.16 -17.70 -30.25
C ASN A 92 11.66 -16.90 -31.47
N PRO A 93 12.98 -16.62 -31.59
CA PRO A 93 13.51 -15.85 -32.71
C PRO A 93 13.36 -16.58 -34.05
N ALA A 94 13.13 -17.91 -34.05
CA ALA A 94 12.89 -18.67 -35.27
C ALA A 94 11.66 -18.18 -36.05
N VAL A 95 10.66 -17.60 -35.36
CA VAL A 95 9.43 -17.06 -35.97
C VAL A 95 9.73 -15.91 -36.94
N ARG A 96 10.84 -15.19 -36.74
CA ARG A 96 11.26 -14.05 -37.57
C ARG A 96 12.27 -14.41 -38.67
N ARG A 97 12.68 -15.68 -38.77
CA ARG A 97 13.64 -16.13 -39.78
C ARG A 97 12.99 -16.27 -41.15
N ARG A 98 13.81 -16.31 -42.20
CA ARG A 98 13.37 -16.50 -43.60
C ARG A 98 12.60 -17.80 -43.82
N THR A 99 12.95 -18.86 -43.09
CA THR A 99 12.23 -20.14 -43.02
C THR A 99 11.77 -20.36 -41.58
N PRO A 100 10.64 -19.77 -41.18
CA PRO A 100 10.26 -19.75 -39.78
C PRO A 100 9.67 -21.09 -39.33
N SER A 101 10.02 -21.52 -38.12
CA SER A 101 9.29 -22.56 -37.41
C SER A 101 8.21 -21.89 -36.58
N LEU A 102 6.95 -22.21 -36.86
CA LEU A 102 5.80 -21.67 -36.14
C LEU A 102 5.27 -22.64 -35.10
N GLN A 103 5.97 -23.71 -34.74
CA GLN A 103 5.49 -24.65 -33.70
C GLN A 103 5.39 -23.99 -32.32
N ASP A 104 6.28 -23.02 -32.04
CA ASP A 104 6.26 -22.21 -30.84
C ASP A 104 6.14 -20.73 -31.23
N THR A 105 4.98 -20.16 -30.92
CA THR A 105 4.66 -18.74 -31.17
C THR A 105 4.30 -18.02 -29.87
N THR A 106 4.95 -18.44 -28.78
CA THR A 106 4.89 -17.77 -27.48
C THR A 106 5.14 -16.27 -27.63
N LEU A 107 4.23 -15.46 -27.11
CA LEU A 107 4.38 -14.00 -27.08
C LEU A 107 4.98 -13.55 -25.76
N THR A 108 5.91 -12.61 -25.81
CA THR A 108 6.34 -11.80 -24.68
C THR A 108 5.64 -10.46 -24.77
N LEU A 109 4.87 -10.10 -23.74
CA LEU A 109 4.25 -8.79 -23.55
C LEU A 109 4.99 -8.04 -22.44
N ALA A 110 5.65 -6.94 -22.79
CA ALA A 110 6.42 -6.10 -21.88
C ALA A 110 5.61 -4.90 -21.36
N SER A 111 6.05 -4.36 -20.22
CA SER A 111 5.48 -3.16 -19.60
C SER A 111 3.96 -3.23 -19.48
N LEU A 112 3.48 -4.27 -18.78
CA LEU A 112 2.06 -4.54 -18.58
C LEU A 112 1.30 -3.30 -18.05
N LYS A 113 0.09 -3.11 -18.55
CA LYS A 113 -0.86 -2.08 -18.12
C LYS A 113 -2.13 -2.75 -17.62
N LEU A 114 -2.88 -2.09 -16.74
CA LEU A 114 -4.18 -2.59 -16.27
C LEU A 114 -5.14 -2.90 -17.42
N SER A 115 -5.11 -2.06 -18.47
CA SER A 115 -5.89 -2.27 -19.69
C SER A 115 -5.52 -3.53 -20.48
N ASP A 116 -4.38 -4.17 -20.19
CA ASP A 116 -3.96 -5.41 -20.84
C ASP A 116 -4.67 -6.64 -20.29
N GLU A 117 -5.32 -6.52 -19.13
CA GLU A 117 -6.18 -7.55 -18.56
C GLU A 117 -7.30 -7.89 -19.54
N ALA A 118 -7.25 -9.12 -20.05
CA ALA A 118 -8.18 -9.63 -21.04
C ALA A 118 -7.99 -11.12 -21.25
N ARG A 119 -8.89 -11.69 -22.04
CA ARG A 119 -8.69 -12.99 -22.66
C ARG A 119 -7.92 -12.82 -23.97
N TYR A 120 -6.81 -13.54 -24.10
CA TYR A 120 -6.04 -13.62 -25.34
C TYR A 120 -6.27 -14.97 -26.00
N ILE A 121 -6.31 -14.95 -27.33
CA ILE A 121 -6.54 -16.12 -28.17
C ILE A 121 -5.34 -16.27 -29.09
N CYS A 122 -4.82 -17.49 -29.17
CA CYS A 122 -3.82 -17.86 -30.16
C CYS A 122 -4.45 -18.84 -31.15
N GLU A 123 -4.59 -18.41 -32.39
CA GLU A 123 -5.20 -19.19 -33.47
C GLU A 123 -4.14 -19.60 -34.49
N TYR A 124 -4.04 -20.90 -34.75
CA TYR A 124 -3.29 -21.50 -35.84
C TYR A 124 -4.22 -21.79 -37.01
N THR A 125 -3.95 -21.19 -38.16
CA THR A 125 -4.57 -21.55 -39.44
C THR A 125 -3.72 -22.59 -40.11
N THR A 126 -4.26 -23.80 -40.31
CA THR A 126 -3.54 -24.92 -40.91
C THR A 126 -4.24 -25.45 -42.16
N PHE A 127 -3.46 -25.99 -43.09
CA PHE A 127 -3.97 -26.70 -44.25
C PHE A 127 -3.53 -28.17 -44.22
N PRO A 128 -4.42 -29.15 -44.46
CA PRO A 128 -5.86 -29.01 -44.75
C PRO A 128 -6.78 -29.02 -43.51
N ALA A 129 -6.24 -29.12 -42.30
CA ALA A 129 -7.03 -29.39 -41.09
C ALA A 129 -7.85 -28.21 -40.51
N GLY A 130 -7.73 -27.02 -41.12
CA GLY A 130 -8.45 -25.82 -40.72
C GLY A 130 -7.82 -25.11 -39.52
N ASN A 131 -8.63 -24.35 -38.78
CA ASN A 131 -8.18 -23.56 -37.66
C ASN A 131 -8.16 -24.36 -36.35
N ARG A 132 -7.18 -24.10 -35.51
CA ARG A 132 -7.15 -24.54 -34.10
C ARG A 132 -6.80 -23.34 -33.25
N GLU A 133 -7.58 -23.09 -32.20
CA GLU A 133 -7.31 -22.00 -31.26
C GLU A 133 -7.30 -22.52 -29.82
N SER A 134 -6.60 -21.78 -28.98
CA SER A 134 -6.70 -21.89 -27.53
C SER A 134 -6.61 -20.49 -26.92
N MET A 135 -6.90 -20.39 -25.63
CA MET A 135 -7.05 -19.10 -24.94
C MET A 135 -6.37 -19.09 -23.58
N VAL A 136 -5.90 -17.90 -23.20
CA VAL A 136 -5.33 -17.60 -21.87
C VAL A 136 -6.01 -16.36 -21.30
N ASN A 137 -6.40 -16.40 -20.04
CA ASN A 137 -6.86 -15.21 -19.32
C ASN A 137 -5.65 -14.56 -18.65
N LEU A 138 -5.33 -13.33 -19.03
CA LEU A 138 -4.27 -12.55 -18.41
C LEU A 138 -4.85 -11.66 -17.31
N THR A 139 -4.44 -11.89 -16.06
CA THR A 139 -4.77 -11.03 -14.92
C THR A 139 -3.60 -10.10 -14.59
N VAL A 140 -3.87 -8.81 -14.48
CA VAL A 140 -2.86 -7.80 -14.15
C VAL A 140 -3.07 -7.32 -12.73
N TYR A 141 -2.01 -7.44 -11.92
CA TYR A 141 -1.96 -6.99 -10.54
C TYR A 141 -1.27 -5.63 -10.41
N ALA A 142 -1.67 -4.84 -9.42
CA ALA A 142 -1.04 -3.56 -9.08
C ALA A 142 -0.67 -3.55 -7.60
N ARG A 143 0.61 -3.29 -7.32
CA ARG A 143 1.09 -3.17 -5.94
C ARG A 143 0.60 -1.84 -5.35
N PRO A 144 -0.05 -1.85 -4.19
CA PRO A 144 -0.48 -0.61 -3.58
C PRO A 144 0.72 0.22 -3.11
N LEU A 145 0.58 1.54 -3.16
CA LEU A 145 1.54 2.47 -2.59
C LEU A 145 1.06 2.93 -1.22
N THR A 146 1.87 2.66 -0.20
CA THR A 146 1.64 3.15 1.17
C THR A 146 1.92 4.63 1.24
N ARG A 147 1.04 5.39 1.89
CA ARG A 147 1.25 6.80 2.22
C ARG A 147 0.63 7.11 3.57
N MET A 148 1.40 7.74 4.43
CA MET A 148 0.94 8.20 5.72
C MET A 148 1.07 9.72 5.87
N SER A 149 0.08 10.35 6.48
CA SER A 149 0.07 11.79 6.73
C SER A 149 -0.76 12.15 7.95
N LEU A 150 -0.47 13.30 8.55
CA LEU A 150 -1.35 13.89 9.56
C LEU A 150 -2.66 14.36 8.90
N SER A 151 -3.79 14.14 9.56
CA SER A 151 -5.10 14.48 9.00
C SER A 151 -5.31 15.99 8.86
N THR A 152 -4.64 16.77 9.71
CA THR A 152 -4.64 18.24 9.65
C THR A 152 -3.24 18.77 9.92
N PRO A 153 -2.90 19.99 9.46
CA PRO A 153 -1.60 20.60 9.74
C PRO A 153 -1.37 20.93 11.22
N THR A 154 -2.45 21.14 11.99
CA THR A 154 -2.37 21.54 13.40
C THR A 154 -3.40 20.77 14.22
N LEU A 155 -2.93 19.90 15.11
CA LEU A 155 -3.76 19.23 16.09
C LEU A 155 -3.73 20.02 17.40
N VAL A 156 -4.89 20.25 18.01
CA VAL A 156 -5.00 21.04 19.25
C VAL A 156 -5.71 20.22 20.31
N ALA A 157 -5.06 20.04 21.45
CA ALA A 157 -5.68 19.49 22.65
C ALA A 157 -6.67 20.52 23.20
N ARG A 158 -7.96 20.21 23.07
CA ARG A 158 -9.04 21.03 23.62
C ARG A 158 -9.60 20.36 24.88
N PRO A 159 -10.18 21.12 25.83
CA PRO A 159 -10.88 20.55 26.98
C PRO A 159 -12.13 19.72 26.58
N THR A 160 -12.51 19.76 25.30
CA THR A 160 -13.59 18.95 24.75
C THR A 160 -13.13 17.51 24.56
N ASN A 161 -13.90 16.53 25.03
CA ASN A 161 -13.70 15.11 24.75
C ASN A 161 -14.06 14.70 23.30
N LEU A 162 -13.80 15.59 22.35
CA LEU A 162 -14.13 15.39 20.94
C LEU A 162 -13.06 14.53 20.28
N LYS A 163 -13.47 13.38 19.75
CA LYS A 163 -12.63 12.52 18.95
C LYS A 163 -12.45 13.12 17.56
N THR A 164 -11.21 13.20 17.09
CA THR A 164 -10.86 13.76 15.79
C THR A 164 -9.87 12.85 15.06
N PRO A 165 -9.94 12.75 13.73
CA PRO A 165 -8.90 12.08 12.96
C PRO A 165 -7.57 12.84 13.10
N VAL A 166 -6.52 12.14 13.52
CA VAL A 166 -5.18 12.72 13.74
C VAL A 166 -4.18 12.28 12.69
N ALA A 167 -4.33 11.08 12.14
CA ALA A 167 -3.52 10.58 11.04
C ALA A 167 -4.37 9.82 10.04
N THR A 168 -3.94 9.84 8.79
CA THR A 168 -4.55 9.13 7.68
C THR A 168 -3.49 8.26 7.02
N CYS A 169 -3.79 6.98 6.87
CA CYS A 169 -3.00 6.04 6.10
C CYS A 169 -3.75 5.62 4.83
N LEU A 170 -3.03 5.58 3.71
CA LEU A 170 -3.54 5.18 2.40
C LEU A 170 -2.72 3.99 1.90
N SER A 171 -3.41 2.94 1.48
CA SER A 171 -2.90 1.87 0.63
C SER A 171 -3.46 2.10 -0.77
N ALA A 172 -2.75 2.90 -1.56
CA ALA A 172 -3.28 3.49 -2.78
C ALA A 172 -3.09 2.62 -4.01
N ASN A 173 -4.11 2.56 -4.87
CA ASN A 173 -4.07 1.93 -6.20
C ASN A 173 -3.68 0.43 -6.21
N GLY A 174 -4.14 -0.33 -5.23
CA GLY A 174 -3.91 -1.78 -5.16
C GLY A 174 -4.88 -2.57 -6.05
N LYS A 175 -4.38 -3.62 -6.71
CA LYS A 175 -5.23 -4.63 -7.36
C LYS A 175 -4.60 -6.02 -7.16
N PRO A 176 -5.16 -6.87 -6.27
CA PRO A 176 -6.26 -6.61 -5.35
C PRO A 176 -5.93 -5.52 -4.29
N PRO A 177 -6.92 -5.02 -3.53
CA PRO A 177 -6.64 -4.08 -2.43
C PRO A 177 -5.70 -4.70 -1.39
N GLY A 178 -4.77 -3.90 -0.88
CA GLY A 178 -3.98 -4.26 0.29
C GLY A 178 -4.77 -4.01 1.57
N THR A 179 -4.33 -4.58 2.69
CA THR A 179 -4.94 -4.37 4.01
C THR A 179 -4.15 -3.38 4.85
N ILE A 180 -4.80 -2.70 5.79
CA ILE A 180 -4.17 -1.73 6.69
C ILE A 180 -4.32 -2.20 8.13
N ARG A 181 -3.21 -2.15 8.89
CA ARG A 181 -3.17 -2.35 10.34
C ARG A 181 -2.41 -1.19 10.99
N TRP A 182 -2.85 -0.77 12.17
CA TRP A 182 -2.14 0.21 12.98
C TRP A 182 -1.30 -0.49 14.05
N ASP A 183 -0.07 -0.02 14.24
CA ASP A 183 0.88 -0.53 15.23
C ASP A 183 1.38 0.62 16.09
N THR A 184 0.64 0.94 17.14
CA THR A 184 0.94 2.08 18.01
C THR A 184 0.59 1.78 19.47
N ARG A 185 1.27 2.47 20.39
CA ARG A 185 0.98 2.43 21.82
C ARG A 185 -0.23 3.29 22.20
N VAL A 186 -0.56 4.26 21.35
CA VAL A 186 -1.64 5.20 21.57
C VAL A 186 -2.98 4.51 21.39
N ARG A 187 -3.89 4.67 22.35
CA ARG A 187 -5.25 4.14 22.23
C ARG A 187 -6.09 5.09 21.38
N GLY A 188 -6.73 4.53 20.36
CA GLY A 188 -7.61 5.26 19.46
C GLY A 188 -8.56 4.33 18.73
N GLU A 189 -9.41 4.92 17.92
CA GLU A 189 -10.33 4.23 17.01
C GLU A 189 -9.83 4.35 15.58
N THR A 190 -10.20 3.42 14.72
CA THR A 190 -9.80 3.44 13.31
C THR A 190 -11.03 3.30 12.44
N THR A 191 -11.13 4.12 11.40
CA THR A 191 -12.16 3.96 10.37
C THR A 191 -11.51 3.58 9.05
N THR A 192 -11.98 2.50 8.43
CA THR A 192 -11.45 2.01 7.16
C THR A 192 -12.49 2.14 6.06
N GLN A 193 -12.07 2.61 4.89
CA GLN A 193 -12.90 2.82 3.70
C GLN A 193 -12.15 2.34 2.46
N GLU A 194 -12.88 1.72 1.53
CA GLU A 194 -12.35 1.32 0.24
C GLU A 194 -12.89 2.24 -0.85
N ILE A 195 -11.99 2.76 -1.68
CA ILE A 195 -12.31 3.70 -2.76
C ILE A 195 -11.94 3.01 -4.07
N LEU A 196 -12.95 2.76 -4.92
CA LEU A 196 -12.73 2.24 -6.26
C LEU A 196 -12.26 3.37 -7.19
N ASN A 197 -11.09 3.19 -7.78
CA ASN A 197 -10.52 4.14 -8.72
C ASN A 197 -11.05 3.91 -10.16
N PRO A 198 -11.02 4.92 -11.03
CA PRO A 198 -11.50 4.80 -12.42
C PRO A 198 -10.77 3.75 -13.26
N ASP A 199 -9.52 3.41 -12.90
CA ASP A 199 -8.70 2.41 -13.59
C ASP A 199 -8.96 0.96 -13.10
N GLY A 200 -9.92 0.78 -12.17
CA GLY A 200 -10.29 -0.50 -11.58
C GLY A 200 -9.41 -0.94 -10.41
N THR A 201 -8.43 -0.14 -10.00
CA THR A 201 -7.70 -0.37 -8.73
C THR A 201 -8.51 0.10 -7.54
N ILE A 202 -8.16 -0.36 -6.34
CA ILE A 202 -8.82 0.03 -5.10
C ILE A 202 -7.78 0.68 -4.17
N THR A 203 -8.15 1.86 -3.67
CA THR A 203 -7.39 2.56 -2.63
C THR A 203 -8.08 2.34 -1.29
N VAL A 204 -7.37 1.76 -0.32
CA VAL A 204 -7.87 1.61 1.05
C VAL A 204 -7.39 2.80 1.88
N ARG A 205 -8.31 3.50 2.52
CA ARG A 205 -8.04 4.62 3.43
C ARG A 205 -8.39 4.20 4.84
N SER A 206 -7.46 4.41 5.78
CA SER A 206 -7.71 4.26 7.21
C SER A 206 -7.38 5.55 7.94
N ASP A 207 -8.32 6.07 8.73
CA ASP A 207 -8.10 7.23 9.58
C ASP A 207 -7.99 6.79 11.04
N PHE A 208 -6.95 7.26 11.74
CA PHE A 208 -6.74 7.03 13.17
C PHE A 208 -7.34 8.19 13.95
N ILE A 209 -8.25 7.88 14.87
CA ILE A 209 -9.13 8.83 15.55
C ILE A 209 -8.88 8.73 17.05
N LEU A 210 -8.60 9.86 17.69
CA LEU A 210 -8.42 9.94 19.14
C LEU A 210 -8.82 11.32 19.66
N VAL A 211 -8.84 11.49 20.98
CA VAL A 211 -8.98 12.81 21.61
C VAL A 211 -7.57 13.38 21.81
N PRO A 212 -7.17 14.45 21.09
CA PRO A 212 -5.82 14.99 21.21
C PRO A 212 -5.55 15.48 22.63
N SER A 213 -4.40 15.10 23.18
CA SER A 213 -4.03 15.44 24.55
C SER A 213 -2.53 15.68 24.65
N ARG A 214 -2.09 16.34 25.73
CA ARG A 214 -0.66 16.50 26.01
C ARG A 214 0.07 15.16 26.05
N SER A 215 -0.52 14.15 26.69
CA SER A 215 0.09 12.83 26.84
C SER A 215 0.27 12.08 25.53
N THR A 216 -0.39 12.52 24.45
CA THR A 216 -0.26 11.94 23.11
C THR A 216 0.63 12.79 22.18
N HIS A 217 1.13 13.93 22.67
CA HIS A 217 2.13 14.71 21.94
C HIS A 217 3.44 13.93 21.81
N LEU A 218 4.06 13.99 20.62
CA LEU A 218 5.29 13.27 20.25
C LEU A 218 5.17 11.74 20.23
N GLU A 219 3.99 11.20 20.47
CA GLU A 219 3.73 9.79 20.23
C GLU A 219 3.78 9.50 18.73
N THR A 220 4.28 8.31 18.40
CA THR A 220 4.42 7.86 17.01
C THR A 220 3.29 6.90 16.65
N LEU A 221 2.63 7.18 15.54
CA LEU A 221 1.66 6.28 14.93
C LEU A 221 2.33 5.58 13.75
N THR A 222 2.27 4.25 13.70
CA THR A 222 2.77 3.46 12.58
C THR A 222 1.60 2.79 11.87
N CYS A 223 1.51 3.00 10.56
CA CYS A 223 0.62 2.27 9.69
C CYS A 223 1.39 1.14 8.99
N ILE A 224 0.84 -0.06 9.03
CA ILE A 224 1.38 -1.23 8.34
C ILE A 224 0.38 -1.64 7.27
N THR A 225 0.80 -1.58 6.02
CA THR A 225 0.06 -2.10 4.87
C THR A 225 0.57 -3.49 4.49
N SER A 226 -0.34 -4.42 4.23
CA SER A 226 0.00 -5.78 3.79
C SER A 226 -0.59 -6.08 2.40
N TYR A 227 0.21 -6.70 1.54
CA TYR A 227 -0.17 -7.12 0.18
C TYR A 227 0.63 -8.36 -0.24
N ASN A 228 -0.05 -9.49 -0.50
CA ASN A 228 0.57 -10.76 -0.91
C ASN A 228 1.82 -11.13 -0.07
N ASP A 229 1.67 -11.19 1.25
CA ASP A 229 2.71 -11.48 2.25
C ASP A 229 3.84 -10.45 2.37
N GLU A 230 3.87 -9.44 1.50
CA GLU A 230 4.75 -8.28 1.67
C GLU A 230 4.09 -7.25 2.60
N THR A 231 4.89 -6.69 3.50
CA THR A 231 4.45 -5.63 4.41
C THR A 231 5.29 -4.39 4.20
N ASN A 232 4.63 -3.24 4.29
CA ASN A 232 5.28 -1.94 4.28
C ASN A 232 4.78 -1.14 5.49
N ALA A 233 5.69 -0.44 6.15
CA ALA A 233 5.38 0.34 7.34
C ALA A 233 5.81 1.79 7.12
N GLU A 234 4.90 2.72 7.39
CA GLU A 234 5.17 4.14 7.46
C GLU A 234 4.74 4.66 8.83
N SER A 235 5.42 5.70 9.32
CA SER A 235 5.16 6.26 10.64
C SER A 235 5.09 7.79 10.58
N VAL A 236 4.26 8.37 11.44
CA VAL A 236 4.18 9.82 11.66
C VAL A 236 4.19 10.11 13.15
N THR A 237 4.83 11.21 13.52
CA THR A 237 4.87 11.70 14.91
C THR A 237 3.80 12.76 15.10
N LEU A 238 3.03 12.64 16.19
CA LEU A 238 1.96 13.59 16.51
C LEU A 238 2.53 14.91 17.05
N ASP A 239 2.22 16.00 16.36
CA ASP A 239 2.45 17.35 16.86
C ASP A 239 1.13 17.95 17.33
N ILE A 240 0.93 17.95 18.66
CA ILE A 240 -0.32 18.36 19.31
C ILE A 240 -0.01 19.61 20.12
N GLN A 241 -0.69 20.70 19.79
CA GLN A 241 -0.63 21.93 20.54
C GLN A 241 -1.50 21.84 21.78
N TYR A 242 -0.99 22.30 22.92
CA TYR A 242 -1.69 22.32 24.19
C TYR A 242 -1.32 23.55 25.02
N GLU A 243 -2.26 23.95 25.85
CA GLU A 243 -2.10 25.07 26.78
C GLU A 243 -0.99 24.84 27.82
N PRO A 244 -0.32 25.90 28.31
CA PRO A 244 0.74 25.76 29.30
C PRO A 244 0.25 25.18 30.63
N GLU A 245 0.89 24.09 31.09
CA GLU A 245 0.81 23.65 32.48
C GLU A 245 2.00 24.22 33.26
N VAL A 246 1.70 24.95 34.34
CA VAL A 246 2.68 25.74 35.07
C VAL A 246 3.00 25.08 36.41
N SER A 247 4.29 24.89 36.67
CA SER A 247 4.82 24.49 37.98
C SER A 247 5.88 25.47 38.46
N VAL A 248 6.01 25.60 39.79
CA VAL A 248 7.00 26.46 40.43
C VAL A 248 7.97 25.58 41.19
N GLU A 249 9.25 25.66 40.82
CA GLU A 249 10.34 24.95 41.49
C GLU A 249 11.28 25.95 42.19
N GLY A 250 12.16 25.44 43.06
CA GLY A 250 13.19 26.23 43.75
C GLY A 250 12.96 26.47 45.24
N PHE A 251 11.76 26.19 45.74
CA PHE A 251 11.49 26.16 47.18
C PHE A 251 11.93 24.81 47.77
N ASP A 252 12.81 24.83 48.76
CA ASP A 252 13.38 23.62 49.37
C ASP A 252 12.79 23.30 50.76
N GLY A 253 11.68 23.96 51.13
CA GLY A 253 11.02 23.73 52.42
C GLY A 253 11.67 24.46 53.61
N ASN A 254 12.87 25.03 53.46
CA ASN A 254 13.63 25.61 54.57
C ASN A 254 14.21 26.99 54.21
N TRP A 255 13.32 27.95 53.98
CA TRP A 255 13.67 29.34 53.70
C TRP A 255 13.72 30.15 54.99
N TYR A 256 14.85 30.09 55.68
CA TYR A 256 15.11 30.87 56.90
C TYR A 256 15.42 32.35 56.60
N LEU A 257 15.31 33.20 57.63
CA LEU A 257 15.59 34.64 57.55
C LEU A 257 17.03 34.91 57.11
N ASP A 258 17.22 35.95 56.28
CA ASP A 258 18.53 36.37 55.73
C ASP A 258 19.26 35.38 54.83
N ARG A 259 18.60 34.29 54.42
CA ARG A 259 19.15 33.40 53.40
C ARG A 259 19.30 34.13 52.06
N GLN A 260 20.51 34.10 51.52
CA GLN A 260 20.84 34.74 50.25
C GLN A 260 20.73 33.76 49.08
N ASN A 261 20.59 34.31 47.87
CA ASN A 261 20.61 33.57 46.60
C ASN A 261 19.52 32.50 46.44
N VAL A 262 18.33 32.74 46.99
CA VAL A 262 17.15 31.91 46.74
C VAL A 262 16.44 32.35 45.45
N GLN A 263 16.02 31.37 44.65
CA GLN A 263 15.38 31.59 43.36
C GLN A 263 14.19 30.64 43.18
N LEU A 264 13.10 31.15 42.58
CA LEU A 264 12.00 30.33 42.08
C LEU A 264 12.06 30.27 40.56
N ALA A 265 11.83 29.10 39.99
CA ALA A 265 11.72 28.91 38.55
C ALA A 265 10.28 28.56 38.18
N CYS A 266 9.71 29.29 37.23
CA CYS A 266 8.42 28.99 36.62
C CYS A 266 8.67 28.09 35.41
N LEU A 267 8.35 26.81 35.57
CA LEU A 267 8.33 25.87 34.46
C LEU A 267 6.94 25.91 33.82
N ALA A 268 6.89 26.03 32.51
CA ALA A 268 5.67 26.01 31.73
C ALA A 268 5.83 25.00 30.61
N ASP A 269 5.19 23.85 30.75
CA ASP A 269 5.11 22.83 29.72
C ASP A 269 3.98 23.18 28.76
N ALA A 270 4.34 23.56 27.54
CA ALA A 270 3.41 24.06 26.52
C ALA A 270 3.92 23.73 25.11
N ASN A 271 2.98 23.45 24.21
CA ASN A 271 3.26 23.40 22.77
C ASN A 271 2.25 24.30 22.03
N PRO A 272 2.67 25.37 21.34
CA PRO A 272 4.04 25.88 21.24
C PRO A 272 4.57 26.42 22.58
N PRO A 273 5.90 26.63 22.70
CA PRO A 273 6.51 27.13 23.93
C PRO A 273 5.91 28.48 24.38
N ALA A 274 5.67 28.61 25.68
CA ALA A 274 5.12 29.84 26.26
C ALA A 274 6.03 31.06 26.00
N SER A 275 5.43 32.16 25.55
CA SER A 275 6.14 33.40 25.18
C SER A 275 6.18 34.44 26.29
N LEU A 276 5.26 34.37 27.26
CA LEU A 276 5.09 35.34 28.33
C LEU A 276 5.05 34.66 29.71
N PHE A 277 5.81 35.20 30.66
CA PHE A 277 5.85 34.75 32.05
C PHE A 277 5.59 35.95 32.97
N GLN A 278 4.61 35.85 33.87
CA GLN A 278 4.30 36.88 34.85
C GLN A 278 4.20 36.28 36.26
N TRP A 279 4.99 36.82 37.19
CA TRP A 279 4.95 36.46 38.61
C TRP A 279 4.00 37.40 39.36
N ARG A 280 3.17 36.84 40.26
CA ARG A 280 2.30 37.62 41.15
C ARG A 280 2.41 37.06 42.58
N SER A 281 2.37 37.98 43.55
CA SER A 281 2.27 37.63 44.98
C SER A 281 0.79 37.64 45.37
N VAL A 282 0.35 36.67 46.17
CA VAL A 282 -1.00 36.65 46.75
C VAL A 282 -1.16 37.75 47.81
N MET A 283 -0.06 38.13 48.46
CA MET A 283 -0.07 39.11 49.55
C MET A 283 0.46 40.46 49.04
N VAL A 284 -0.39 41.48 49.09
CA VAL A 284 -0.02 42.87 48.79
C VAL A 284 0.67 43.46 50.03
N ILE A 285 1.93 43.11 50.25
CA ILE A 285 2.75 43.81 51.26
C ILE A 285 3.51 44.93 50.53
N PRO A 286 3.45 46.21 50.98
CA PRO A 286 3.98 47.36 50.24
C PRO A 286 5.52 47.42 50.09
N CYS A 287 6.27 46.44 50.58
CA CYS A 287 7.72 46.56 50.79
C CYS A 287 8.53 45.38 50.25
N ILE A 288 8.21 44.85 49.07
CA ILE A 288 9.12 43.95 48.36
C ILE A 288 9.43 44.50 46.98
N ASP A 289 10.70 44.83 46.80
CA ASP A 289 11.32 45.08 45.51
C ASP A 289 11.38 43.75 44.73
N THR A 290 10.31 43.43 43.99
CA THR A 290 10.32 42.33 43.02
C THR A 290 11.14 42.75 41.81
N ARG A 291 12.46 42.61 41.92
CA ARG A 291 13.37 42.93 40.82
C ARG A 291 13.34 41.81 39.76
N SER A 292 12.35 41.85 38.86
CA SER A 292 12.37 41.05 37.63
C SER A 292 13.41 41.65 36.66
N LYS A 293 14.65 41.15 36.72
CA LYS A 293 15.70 41.58 35.78
C LYS A 293 15.57 40.90 34.41
N GLY A 294 14.69 41.40 33.54
CA GLY A 294 14.74 41.10 32.10
C GLY A 294 13.42 40.71 31.44
N HIS A 295 13.22 41.18 30.21
CA HIS A 295 12.25 40.61 29.28
C HIS A 295 12.67 39.15 29.00
N ARG A 296 11.89 38.17 29.48
CA ARG A 296 12.08 36.68 29.50
C ARG A 296 12.38 36.03 30.87
N ASN A 297 12.01 36.63 31.99
CA ASN A 297 12.36 36.03 33.29
C ASN A 297 11.44 34.89 33.75
N LYS A 298 11.76 33.67 33.32
CA LYS A 298 11.30 32.40 33.92
C LYS A 298 11.66 32.27 35.41
N VAL A 299 12.62 33.05 35.90
CA VAL A 299 13.19 32.94 37.25
C VAL A 299 12.91 34.21 38.07
N LEU A 300 12.45 34.02 39.31
CA LEU A 300 12.24 35.06 40.32
C LEU A 300 13.31 34.95 41.41
N PHE A 301 14.07 36.02 41.65
CA PHE A 301 15.05 36.12 42.73
C PHE A 301 14.40 36.74 43.97
N VAL A 302 14.54 36.11 45.14
CA VAL A 302 13.94 36.58 46.39
C VAL A 302 15.04 37.19 47.27
N HIS A 303 15.02 38.51 47.46
CA HIS A 303 16.11 39.26 48.11
C HIS A 303 15.90 39.55 49.61
N HIS A 304 14.75 39.22 50.19
CA HIS A 304 14.48 39.30 51.63
C HIS A 304 13.41 38.25 52.00
N ASN A 305 13.78 37.23 52.76
CA ASN A 305 12.88 36.15 53.17
C ASN A 305 11.90 36.62 54.26
N ARG A 306 10.81 37.27 53.84
CA ARG A 306 9.57 37.31 54.64
C ARG A 306 8.59 36.31 54.03
N PHE A 307 7.93 35.50 54.86
CA PHE A 307 7.00 34.44 54.46
C PHE A 307 5.93 34.96 53.49
N ILE A 308 6.15 34.79 52.18
CA ILE A 308 5.24 35.21 51.12
C ILE A 308 5.12 34.09 50.11
N ASN A 309 3.88 33.70 49.86
CA ASN A 309 3.54 32.69 48.88
C ASN A 309 3.48 33.36 47.49
N TYR A 310 4.41 32.98 46.61
CA TYR A 310 4.42 33.36 45.20
C TYR A 310 3.75 32.28 44.36
N TYR A 311 3.00 32.67 43.34
CA TYR A 311 2.48 31.76 42.33
C TYR A 311 2.71 32.34 40.93
N ALA A 312 2.84 31.46 39.96
CA ALA A 312 2.84 31.82 38.55
C ALA A 312 1.42 31.61 37.99
N GLN A 313 0.92 32.59 37.26
CA GLN A 313 -0.44 32.57 36.71
C GLN A 313 -0.41 32.25 35.21
N ARG A 314 -1.36 31.42 34.77
CA ARG A 314 -1.66 31.18 33.36
C ARG A 314 -2.18 32.47 32.71
N LEU A 315 -1.46 33.00 31.73
CA LEU A 315 -1.93 34.05 30.83
C LEU A 315 -2.22 33.39 29.49
N LEU A 316 -3.44 33.59 28.98
CA LEU A 316 -3.94 33.06 27.71
C LEU A 316 -3.15 33.61 26.52
#